data_AF-A0A7Y3PWW3-F1
#
_entry.id   AF-A0A7Y3PWW3-F1
#
_cell.length_a   1.000
_cell.length_b   1.000
_cell.length_c   1.000
_cell.angle_alpha   90.00
_cell.angle_beta   90.00
_cell.angle_gamma   90.00
#
_symmetry.space_group_name_H-M   'P 1'
#
loop_
_entity.id
_entity.type
_entity.pdbx_description
1 polymer ?
#
loop_
_entity_poly.entity_id
_entity_poly.type
_entity_poly.pdbx_seq_one_letter_code
_entity_poly.pdbx_strand_id
1 'polypeptide(L)' 'QAPPLTSPLPVLRAALSRLVGGPHPLTRHLEVETYTGQALPPELRPRGRTQLADGIAAELTLARDLLTDLGLKELP' A
#
# COMPACT_ATOMS: atom_id res chain seq x y z
N GLN A 1 -18.11 19.95 -11.80
CA GLN A 1 -17.91 18.49 -11.78
C GLN A 1 -16.53 18.25 -11.17
N ALA A 2 -16.42 17.44 -10.13
CA ALA A 2 -15.11 17.08 -9.57
C ALA A 2 -14.39 16.13 -10.56
N PRO A 3 -13.06 16.25 -10.71
CA PRO A 3 -12.31 15.32 -11.55
C PRO A 3 -12.50 13.88 -11.05
N PRO A 4 -12.36 12.86 -11.93
CA PRO A 4 -12.44 11.47 -11.52
C PRO A 4 -11.42 11.17 -10.43
N LEU A 5 -11.78 10.27 -9.52
CA LEU A 5 -10.86 9.76 -8.50
C LEU A 5 -9.62 9.20 -9.20
N THR A 6 -8.47 9.82 -8.95
CA THR A 6 -7.18 9.34 -9.43
C THR A 6 -6.61 8.37 -8.41
N SER A 7 -5.81 7.41 -8.87
CA SER A 7 -5.15 6.48 -7.95
C SER A 7 -4.34 7.27 -6.92
N PRO A 8 -4.45 6.96 -5.62
CA PRO A 8 -3.71 7.66 -4.57
C PRO A 8 -2.21 7.30 -4.56
N LEU A 9 -1.76 6.33 -5.37
CA LEU A 9 -0.38 5.83 -5.35
C LEU A 9 0.70 6.91 -5.56
N PRO A 10 0.57 7.90 -6.47
CA PRO A 10 1.57 8.96 -6.60
C PRO A 10 1.70 9.80 -5.33
N VAL A 11 0.58 10.10 -4.65
CA VAL A 11 0.57 10.86 -3.39
C VAL A 11 1.21 10.03 -2.27
N LEU A 12 0.88 8.73 -2.19
CA LEU A 12 1.49 7.81 -1.23
C LEU A 12 3.00 7.72 -1.43
N ARG A 13 3.48 7.54 -2.67
CA ARG A 13 4.92 7.51 -2.99
C ARG A 13 5.61 8.80 -2.55
N ALA A 14 5.04 9.96 -2.86
CA ALA A 14 5.60 11.24 -2.45
C ALA A 14 5.67 11.39 -0.92
N ALA A 15 4.64 10.95 -0.20
CA ALA A 15 4.62 10.95 1.26
C ALA A 15 5.69 10.03 1.84
N LEU A 16 5.81 8.79 1.35
CA LEU A 16 6.81 7.83 1.81
C LEU A 16 8.23 8.30 1.50
N SER A 17 8.50 8.83 0.30
CA SER A 17 9.80 9.42 -0.04
C SER A 17 10.22 10.51 0.95
N ARG A 18 9.27 11.36 1.38
CA ARG A 18 9.54 12.41 2.36
C ARG A 18 9.73 11.87 3.77
N LEU A 19 8.97 10.85 4.16
CA LEU A 19 9.01 10.31 5.52
C LEU A 19 10.20 9.38 5.76
N VAL A 20 10.57 8.55 4.80
CA VAL A 20 11.56 7.48 5.01
C VAL A 20 12.62 7.36 3.92
N GLY A 21 12.54 8.13 2.83
CA GLY A 21 13.53 8.11 1.73
C GLY A 21 14.66 9.15 1.84
N GLY A 22 14.66 9.98 2.89
CA GLY A 22 15.70 10.99 3.15
C GLY A 22 16.92 10.43 3.90
N PRO A 23 17.95 11.27 4.17
CA PRO A 23 19.16 10.83 4.90
C PRO A 23 18.87 10.34 6.32
N HIS A 24 17.77 10.79 6.92
CA HIS A 24 17.27 10.31 8.20
C HIS A 24 15.75 10.12 8.11
N PRO A 25 15.19 9.01 8.63
CA PRO A 25 13.75 8.80 8.62
C PRO A 25 13.06 9.74 9.61
N LEU A 26 11.92 10.31 9.19
CA LEU A 26 11.07 11.19 10.00
C LEU A 26 10.06 10.42 10.84
N THR A 27 9.88 9.13 10.58
CA THR A 27 9.10 8.20 11.40
C THR A 27 9.83 6.87 11.51
N ARG A 28 9.58 6.16 12.61
CA ARG A 28 10.11 4.82 12.88
C ARG A 28 9.04 3.73 12.76
N HIS A 29 7.79 4.11 12.53
CA HIS A 29 6.64 3.23 12.53
C HIS A 29 5.74 3.55 11.35
N LEU A 30 5.33 2.51 10.63
CA LEU A 30 4.41 2.55 9.51
C LEU A 30 3.42 1.39 9.68
N GLU A 31 2.14 1.67 9.48
CA GLU A 31 1.08 0.66 9.50
C GLU A 31 0.45 0.58 8.11
N VAL A 32 0.14 -0.65 7.69
CA VAL A 32 -0.55 -0.93 6.43
C VAL A 32 -1.86 -1.61 6.79
N GLU A 33 -2.97 -1.00 6.41
CA GLU A 33 -4.30 -1.57 6.57
C GLU A 33 -4.86 -1.93 5.19
N THR A 34 -5.30 -3.18 5.03
CA THR A 34 -5.89 -3.68 3.79
C THR A 34 -7.39 -3.89 3.96
N TYR A 35 -8.19 -3.21 3.15
CA TYR A 35 -9.64 -3.40 3.14
C TYR A 35 -10.06 -4.38 2.05
N THR A 36 -10.66 -5.51 2.44
CA THR A 36 -11.02 -6.61 1.52
C THR A 36 -12.53 -6.79 1.34
N GLY A 37 -13.33 -5.90 1.94
CA GLY A 37 -14.78 -6.00 2.03
C GLY A 37 -15.53 -4.88 1.31
N GLN A 38 -16.37 -4.14 2.05
CA GLN A 38 -17.29 -3.16 1.47
C GLN A 38 -16.61 -1.95 0.81
N ALA A 39 -15.35 -1.68 1.13
CA ALA A 39 -14.56 -0.62 0.50
C ALA A 39 -14.25 -0.89 -0.98
N LEU A 40 -14.24 -2.16 -1.40
CA LEU A 40 -14.02 -2.52 -2.79
C LEU A 40 -15.33 -2.43 -3.60
N PRO A 41 -15.26 -2.00 -4.88
CA PRO A 41 -16.35 -2.18 -5.84
C PRO A 41 -16.83 -3.64 -5.83
N PRO A 42 -18.15 -3.91 -5.93
CA PRO A 42 -18.70 -5.27 -5.84
C PRO A 42 -18.03 -6.31 -6.74
N GLU A 43 -17.66 -5.91 -7.95
CA GLU A 43 -16.97 -6.72 -8.95
C GLU A 43 -15.54 -7.11 -8.56
N LEU A 44 -14.90 -6.34 -7.68
CA LEU A 44 -13.53 -6.57 -7.18
C LEU A 44 -13.50 -7.28 -5.82
N ARG A 45 -14.65 -7.51 -5.20
CA ARG A 45 -14.72 -8.19 -3.89
C ARG A 45 -14.34 -9.66 -4.04
N PRO A 46 -13.51 -10.21 -3.15
CA PRO A 46 -13.17 -11.63 -3.17
C PRO A 46 -14.42 -12.48 -2.93
N ARG A 47 -14.61 -13.51 -3.76
CA ARG A 47 -15.76 -14.44 -3.69
C ARG A 47 -15.49 -15.68 -2.84
N GLY A 48 -14.27 -15.82 -2.32
CA GLY A 48 -13.86 -16.97 -1.53
C GLY A 48 -12.49 -16.76 -0.87
N ARG A 49 -12.12 -17.73 -0.02
CA ARG A 49 -10.93 -17.65 0.85
C ARG A 49 -9.62 -17.52 0.07
N THR A 50 -9.49 -18.21 -1.06
CA THR A 50 -8.28 -18.13 -1.91
C THR A 50 -8.12 -16.72 -2.48
N GLN A 51 -9.16 -16.17 -3.11
CA GLN A 51 -9.11 -14.81 -3.66
C GLN A 51 -8.85 -13.75 -2.58
N LEU A 52 -9.38 -13.95 -1.37
CA LEU A 52 -9.10 -13.08 -0.24
C LEU A 52 -7.62 -13.14 0.15
N ALA A 53 -7.05 -14.35 0.27
CA ALA A 53 -5.64 -14.53 0.60
C ALA A 53 -4.72 -13.93 -0.48
N ASP A 54 -5.04 -14.16 -1.76
CA ASP A 54 -4.29 -13.62 -2.89
C ASP A 54 -4.32 -12.08 -2.90
N GLY A 55 -5.49 -11.48 -2.63
CA GLY A 55 -5.63 -10.02 -2.53
C GLY A 55 -4.81 -9.43 -1.39
N ILE A 56 -4.84 -10.06 -0.21
CA ILE A 56 -4.01 -9.63 0.93
C ILE A 56 -2.53 -9.75 0.57
N ALA A 57 -2.11 -10.86 -0.03
CA ALA A 57 -0.72 -11.07 -0.43
C ALA A 57 -0.25 -10.03 -1.46
N ALA A 58 -1.11 -9.64 -2.41
CA ALA A 58 -0.81 -8.62 -3.41
C ALA A 58 -0.63 -7.23 -2.77
N GLU A 59 -1.48 -6.85 -1.83
CA GLU A 59 -1.39 -5.57 -1.11
C GLU A 59 -0.14 -5.50 -0.23
N LEU A 60 0.18 -6.58 0.49
CA LEU A 60 1.42 -6.69 1.25
C LEU A 60 2.67 -6.64 0.36
N THR A 61 2.60 -7.28 -0.82
CA THR A 61 3.67 -7.23 -1.82
C THR A 61 3.89 -5.80 -2.32
N LEU A 62 2.81 -5.10 -2.68
CA LEU A 62 2.88 -3.70 -3.10
C LEU A 62 3.48 -2.81 -2.00
N ALA A 63 3.04 -2.98 -0.74
CA ALA A 63 3.56 -2.22 0.37
C ALA A 63 5.06 -2.47 0.61
N ARG A 64 5.48 -3.74 0.58
CA ARG A 64 6.90 -4.13 0.64
C ARG A 64 7.68 -3.44 -0.47
N ASP A 65 7.26 -3.60 -1.73
CA ASP A 65 7.97 -3.09 -2.89
C ASP A 65 8.13 -1.56 -2.82
N LEU A 66 7.08 -0.83 -2.43
CA LEU A 66 7.13 0.63 -2.21
C LEU A 66 8.18 1.05 -1.17
N LEU A 67 8.33 0.28 -0.09
CA LEU A 67 9.28 0.58 0.97
C LEU A 67 10.71 0.19 0.58
N THR A 68 10.89 -0.97 -0.06
CA THR A 68 12.20 -1.43 -0.52
C THR A 68 12.76 -0.56 -1.64
N ASP A 69 11.91 -0.01 -2.51
CA ASP A 69 12.29 0.97 -3.53
C ASP A 69 12.89 2.26 -2.93
N LEU A 70 12.57 2.57 -1.67
CA LEU A 70 13.12 3.70 -0.92
C LEU A 70 14.39 3.35 -0.13
N GLY A 71 14.89 2.11 -0.25
CA GLY A 71 16.12 1.64 0.39
C GLY A 71 15.91 1.06 1.79
N LEU A 72 14.66 0.87 2.24
CA LEU A 72 14.38 0.13 3.47
C LEU A 72 14.71 -1.34 3.27
N LYS A 73 15.28 -1.96 4.29
CA LYS A 73 15.71 -3.37 4.25
C LYS A 73 14.81 -4.20 5.15
N GLU A 74 14.51 -5.40 4.69
CA GLU A 74 13.92 -6.43 5.55
C GLU A 74 14.90 -6.74 6.69
N LEU A 75 14.36 -6.92 7.90
CA LEU A 75 15.15 -7.40 9.01
C LEU A 75 15.47 -8.89 8.77
N PRO A 76 16.71 -9.32 9.04
CA PRO A 76 17.13 -10.72 8.87
C PRO A 76 16.40 -11.69 9.81
#